data_AF-A0A7C5XTS4-F1
#
_entry.id   AF-A0A7C5XTS4-F1
#
_cell.length_a   1.000
_cell.length_b   1.000
_cell.length_c   1.000
_cell.angle_alpha   90.00
_cell.angle_beta   90.00
_cell.angle_gamma   90.00
#
_symmetry.space_group_name_H-M   'P 1'
#
loop_
_entity.id
_entity.type
_entity.pdbx_description
1 polymer ?
#
loop_
_entity_poly.entity_id
_entity_poly.type
_entity_poly.pdbx_seq_one_letter_code
_entity_poly.pdbx_strand_id
1 'polypeptide(L)'
;MERDELRPEEIVEEYRGTVKEYGAAAAIEGVEVLRLQRHVDDRGLFLEIFRRRATHPGSEALAAFFEDVTVAQMNYAVVDSDTTVKGLHYHLKQSDVWFCPPGSKLKVVLWDLRRDSSTSGKVQVLVSGGGADLWIKIPPGVAHGYRALSKPCALLYIVTREFDLDDPDEYRIAWDHPAIRKLWEIQHG
;
A
#
# COMPACT_ATOMS: atom_id res chain seq x y z
N MET A 1 -22.00 -45.98 -8.08
CA MET A 1 -21.51 -45.52 -6.77
C MET A 1 -20.59 -44.35 -7.07
N GLU A 2 -21.07 -43.14 -6.84
CA GLU A 2 -20.32 -41.89 -7.01
C GLU A 2 -19.05 -41.94 -6.16
N ARG A 3 -17.91 -41.82 -6.82
CA ARG A 3 -16.66 -41.37 -6.21
C ARG A 3 -16.09 -40.32 -7.16
N ASP A 4 -16.70 -39.13 -7.11
CA ASP A 4 -16.37 -38.03 -8.03
C ASP A 4 -15.27 -37.09 -7.49
N GLU A 5 -14.77 -37.28 -6.26
CA GLU A 5 -13.77 -36.41 -5.67
C GLU A 5 -12.48 -37.14 -5.30
N LEU A 6 -11.36 -36.64 -5.83
CA LEU A 6 -9.98 -37.03 -5.51
C LEU A 6 -9.58 -36.52 -4.13
N ARG A 7 -9.03 -37.38 -3.27
CA ARG A 7 -8.52 -37.01 -1.95
C ARG A 7 -7.02 -36.69 -1.99
N PRO A 8 -6.50 -35.87 -1.07
CA PRO A 8 -5.06 -35.58 -1.00
C PRO A 8 -4.17 -36.82 -0.91
N GLU A 9 -4.64 -37.88 -0.22
CA GLU A 9 -3.92 -39.15 -0.10
C GLU A 9 -3.81 -39.92 -1.44
N GLU A 10 -4.66 -39.59 -2.41
CA GLU A 10 -4.69 -40.21 -3.75
C GLU A 10 -3.74 -39.50 -4.73
N ILE A 11 -3.11 -38.40 -4.31
CA ILE A 11 -2.01 -37.73 -5.04
C ILE A 11 -0.68 -38.39 -4.67
N VAL A 12 0.22 -38.57 -5.65
CA VAL A 12 1.59 -39.07 -5.43
C VAL A 12 2.26 -38.26 -4.33
N GLU A 13 2.83 -38.93 -3.34
CA GLU A 13 3.33 -38.32 -2.11
C GLU A 13 4.30 -37.15 -2.36
N GLU A 14 5.16 -37.27 -3.37
CA GLU A 14 6.13 -36.23 -3.76
C GLU A 14 5.50 -34.94 -4.32
N TYR A 15 4.23 -34.98 -4.75
CA TYR A 15 3.50 -33.84 -5.32
C TYR A 15 2.37 -33.33 -4.41
N ARG A 16 2.23 -33.87 -3.20
CA ARG A 16 1.25 -33.35 -2.24
C ARG A 16 1.69 -31.97 -1.74
N GLY A 17 1.18 -30.93 -2.39
CA GLY A 17 1.35 -29.55 -1.96
C GLY A 17 0.52 -29.21 -0.73
N THR A 18 0.78 -28.04 -0.16
CA THR A 18 -0.09 -27.46 0.88
C THR A 18 -1.31 -26.79 0.27
N VAL A 19 -2.45 -26.84 0.97
CA VAL A 19 -3.62 -26.04 0.58
C VAL A 19 -3.24 -24.57 0.60
N LYS A 20 -3.61 -23.85 -0.46
CA LYS A 20 -3.38 -22.41 -0.54
C LYS A 20 -4.24 -21.70 0.51
N GLU A 21 -3.60 -21.01 1.44
CA GLU A 21 -4.28 -20.18 2.43
C GLU A 21 -4.63 -18.81 1.85
N TYR A 22 -5.86 -18.34 2.10
CA TYR A 22 -6.37 -17.03 1.66
C TYR A 22 -6.54 -16.05 2.83
N GLY A 23 -5.61 -16.06 3.79
CA GLY A 23 -5.63 -15.16 4.93
C GLY A 23 -5.47 -13.68 4.52
N ALA A 24 -6.26 -12.79 5.12
CA ALA A 24 -6.06 -11.35 4.98
C ALA A 24 -4.76 -10.94 5.70
N ALA A 25 -3.95 -10.09 5.07
CA ALA A 25 -2.78 -9.53 5.73
C ALA A 25 -3.21 -8.72 6.97
N ALA A 26 -2.51 -8.86 8.09
CA ALA A 26 -2.81 -8.12 9.31
C ALA A 26 -2.71 -6.60 9.05
N ALA A 27 -3.80 -5.88 9.28
CA ALA A 27 -3.83 -4.42 9.16
C ALA A 27 -3.08 -3.78 10.35
N ILE A 28 -2.28 -2.75 10.07
CA ILE A 28 -1.66 -1.92 11.11
C ILE A 28 -2.69 -0.91 11.62
N GLU A 29 -2.76 -0.73 12.95
CA GLU A 29 -3.67 0.21 13.60
C GLU A 29 -3.52 1.63 13.04
N GLY A 30 -4.62 2.23 12.55
CA GLY A 30 -4.62 3.59 12.00
C GLY A 30 -4.06 3.73 10.58
N VAL A 31 -3.58 2.65 9.95
CA VAL A 31 -3.38 2.65 8.49
C VAL A 31 -4.74 2.48 7.83
N GLU A 32 -5.14 3.46 7.02
CA GLU A 32 -6.42 3.42 6.30
C GLU A 32 -6.16 3.16 4.83
N VAL A 33 -6.93 2.24 4.24
CA VAL A 33 -6.84 1.90 2.81
C VAL A 33 -8.20 2.07 2.17
N LEU A 34 -8.28 2.92 1.15
CA LEU A 34 -9.48 3.12 0.35
C LEU A 34 -9.24 2.64 -1.08
N ARG A 35 -10.07 1.71 -1.55
CA ARG A 35 -10.12 1.38 -2.98
C ARG A 35 -11.02 2.37 -3.71
N LEU A 36 -10.47 3.01 -4.72
CA LEU A 36 -11.19 4.00 -5.54
C LEU A 36 -12.16 3.34 -6.51
N GLN A 37 -13.25 4.06 -6.80
CA GLN A 37 -14.21 3.64 -7.81
C GLN A 37 -13.66 3.96 -9.20
N ARG A 38 -13.37 2.88 -9.93
CA ARG A 38 -12.87 2.92 -11.30
C ARG A 38 -14.01 2.99 -12.31
N HIS A 39 -13.96 3.96 -13.22
CA HIS A 39 -14.87 4.05 -14.37
C HIS A 39 -14.08 3.84 -15.66
N VAL A 40 -14.40 2.77 -16.41
CA VAL A 40 -13.74 2.43 -17.67
C VAL A 40 -14.77 2.32 -18.79
N ASP A 41 -14.46 2.95 -19.93
CA ASP A 41 -15.22 2.83 -21.17
C ASP A 41 -14.28 2.86 -22.39
N ASP A 42 -14.85 2.93 -23.60
CA ASP A 42 -14.11 2.95 -24.88
C ASP A 42 -13.20 4.18 -25.06
N ARG A 43 -13.34 5.20 -24.21
CA ARG A 43 -12.49 6.40 -24.20
C ARG A 43 -11.33 6.29 -23.22
N GLY A 44 -11.35 5.30 -22.32
CA GLY A 44 -10.28 5.04 -21.38
C GLY A 44 -10.76 4.94 -19.93
N LEU A 45 -10.06 5.62 -19.02
CA LEU A 45 -10.20 5.49 -17.58
C LEU A 45 -10.46 6.85 -16.93
N PHE A 46 -11.44 6.90 -16.03
CA PHE A 46 -11.69 8.01 -15.13
C PHE A 46 -11.68 7.53 -13.67
N LEU A 47 -11.00 8.31 -12.81
CA LEU A 47 -10.95 8.14 -11.36
C LEU A 47 -11.09 9.49 -10.68
N GLU A 48 -12.00 9.59 -9.73
CA GLU A 48 -11.91 10.64 -8.73
C GLU A 48 -10.86 10.25 -7.70
N ILE A 49 -9.78 11.04 -7.61
CA ILE A 49 -8.68 10.77 -6.68
C ILE A 49 -8.72 11.66 -5.45
N PHE A 50 -9.48 12.75 -5.44
CA PHE A 50 -9.65 13.59 -4.26
C PHE A 50 -11.02 14.23 -4.27
N ARG A 51 -11.63 14.38 -3.09
CA ARG A 51 -12.91 15.05 -2.94
C ARG A 51 -13.09 15.54 -1.52
N ARG A 52 -13.58 16.78 -1.37
CA ARG A 52 -13.86 17.37 -0.04
C ARG A 52 -15.28 17.13 0.46
N ARG A 53 -16.24 16.94 -0.44
CA ARG A 53 -17.67 16.75 -0.10
C ARG A 53 -18.29 15.68 -0.99
N ALA A 54 -19.11 14.82 -0.38
CA ALA A 54 -19.93 13.88 -1.11
C ALA A 54 -21.08 14.63 -1.78
N THR A 55 -21.13 14.66 -3.12
CA THR A 55 -22.15 15.41 -3.86
C THR A 55 -22.88 14.59 -4.92
N HIS A 56 -22.56 13.30 -5.03
CA HIS A 56 -23.27 12.33 -5.87
C HIS A 56 -23.12 10.91 -5.29
N PRO A 57 -24.00 9.97 -5.70
CA PRO A 57 -23.86 8.58 -5.28
C PRO A 57 -22.48 8.01 -5.60
N GLY A 58 -21.89 7.30 -4.64
CA GLY A 58 -20.56 6.67 -4.75
C GLY A 58 -19.40 7.58 -4.33
N SER A 59 -19.65 8.85 -4.02
CA SER A 59 -18.60 9.80 -3.61
C SER A 59 -18.39 9.88 -2.09
N GLU A 60 -19.19 9.18 -1.30
CA GLU A 60 -19.21 9.23 0.16
C GLU A 60 -17.90 8.74 0.77
N ALA A 61 -17.41 7.58 0.33
CA ALA A 61 -16.20 6.96 0.88
C ALA A 61 -14.95 7.81 0.62
N LEU A 62 -14.83 8.39 -0.59
CA LEU A 62 -13.71 9.27 -0.92
C LEU A 62 -13.75 10.57 -0.13
N ALA A 63 -14.94 11.18 0.01
CA ALA A 63 -15.08 12.38 0.81
C ALA A 63 -14.77 12.15 2.29
N ALA A 64 -15.25 11.04 2.87
CA ALA A 64 -14.98 10.66 4.25
C ALA A 64 -13.49 10.40 4.49
N PHE A 65 -12.80 9.71 3.57
CA PHE A 65 -11.37 9.43 3.67
C PHE A 65 -10.50 10.70 3.76
N PHE A 66 -10.96 11.81 3.14
CA PHE A 66 -10.27 13.10 3.17
C PHE A 66 -10.89 14.10 4.16
N GLU A 67 -11.81 13.69 5.03
CA GLU A 67 -12.47 14.58 5.99
C GLU A 67 -11.46 15.15 6.99
N ASP A 68 -10.58 14.30 7.51
CA ASP A 68 -9.57 14.62 8.53
C ASP A 68 -8.15 14.79 7.96
N VAL A 69 -7.98 14.68 6.64
CA VAL A 69 -6.69 14.87 5.97
C VAL A 69 -6.48 16.34 5.63
N THR A 70 -5.47 16.95 6.24
CA THR A 70 -4.95 18.24 5.79
C THR A 70 -4.08 18.03 4.56
N VAL A 71 -4.38 18.70 3.44
CA VAL A 71 -3.55 18.67 2.23
C VAL A 71 -2.56 19.83 2.31
N ALA A 72 -1.43 19.62 3.00
CA ALA A 72 -0.44 20.68 3.18
C ALA A 72 0.49 20.79 1.97
N GLN A 73 0.97 19.64 1.48
CA GLN A 73 1.82 19.58 0.29
C GLN A 73 1.48 18.34 -0.54
N MET A 74 1.65 18.45 -1.85
CA MET A 74 1.50 17.36 -2.80
C MET A 74 2.81 17.13 -3.53
N ASN A 75 3.19 15.87 -3.68
CA ASN A 75 4.43 15.47 -4.29
C ASN A 75 4.17 14.39 -5.36
N TYR A 76 5.01 14.39 -6.39
CA TYR A 76 4.95 13.40 -7.46
C TYR A 76 6.35 12.84 -7.69
N ALA A 77 6.51 11.55 -7.47
CA ALA A 77 7.78 10.85 -7.61
C ALA A 77 7.68 9.77 -8.70
N VAL A 78 8.74 9.64 -9.49
CA VAL A 78 8.88 8.56 -10.47
C VAL A 78 10.13 7.77 -10.14
N VAL A 79 10.01 6.45 -10.14
CA VAL A 79 11.12 5.50 -10.10
C VAL A 79 11.20 4.81 -11.45
N ASP A 80 12.39 4.80 -12.03
CA ASP A 80 12.69 4.22 -13.34
C ASP A 80 13.57 2.95 -13.22
N SER A 81 13.49 2.26 -12.09
CA SER A 81 14.23 1.02 -11.80
C SER A 81 13.31 -0.01 -11.13
N ASP A 82 13.43 -1.26 -11.55
CA ASP A 82 12.68 -2.43 -11.04
C ASP A 82 13.33 -3.10 -9.81
N THR A 83 14.54 -2.65 -9.46
CA THR A 83 15.30 -3.09 -8.29
C THR A 83 15.30 -2.07 -7.15
N THR A 84 14.91 -0.82 -7.42
CA THR A 84 14.95 0.25 -6.43
C THR A 84 13.83 0.10 -5.40
N VAL A 85 14.23 0.13 -4.13
CA VAL A 85 13.35 0.36 -2.99
C VAL A 85 13.50 1.81 -2.56
N LYS A 86 12.38 2.52 -2.40
CA LYS A 86 12.34 3.82 -1.75
C LYS A 86 11.77 3.67 -0.34
N GLY A 87 12.47 4.20 0.65
CA GLY A 87 12.21 3.96 2.06
C GLY A 87 13.27 3.06 2.72
N LEU A 88 13.10 2.68 3.98
CA LEU A 88 11.95 3.03 4.82
C LEU A 88 12.08 4.44 5.39
N HIS A 89 11.03 5.23 5.27
CA HIS A 89 10.90 6.53 5.93
C HIS A 89 9.82 6.46 7.01
N TYR A 90 9.92 7.29 8.04
CA TYR A 90 8.82 7.52 8.99
C TYR A 90 8.84 8.97 9.47
N HIS A 91 7.69 9.42 9.95
CA HIS A 91 7.47 10.76 10.46
C HIS A 91 6.98 10.68 11.91
N LEU A 92 7.31 11.69 12.72
CA LEU A 92 6.79 11.78 14.10
C LEU A 92 5.54 12.66 14.18
N LYS A 93 5.35 13.56 13.21
CA LYS A 93 4.29 14.58 13.23
C LYS A 93 3.40 14.52 11.98
N GLN A 94 3.94 14.14 10.83
CA GLN A 94 3.26 14.09 9.53
C GLN A 94 2.60 12.72 9.26
N SER A 95 1.44 12.76 8.59
CA SER A 95 0.87 11.58 7.92
C SER A 95 1.11 11.68 6.42
N ASP A 96 1.31 10.52 5.82
CA ASP A 96 1.48 10.35 4.38
C ASP A 96 0.23 9.72 3.78
N VAL A 97 -0.22 10.20 2.64
CA VAL A 97 -1.37 9.64 1.92
C VAL A 97 -0.92 9.33 0.50
N TRP A 98 -0.80 8.04 0.19
CA TRP A 98 -0.15 7.52 -1.01
C TRP A 98 -1.16 7.04 -2.04
N PHE A 99 -0.98 7.45 -3.29
CA PHE A 99 -1.74 7.00 -4.45
C PHE A 99 -0.78 6.59 -5.58
N CYS A 100 -0.88 5.33 -6.01
CA CYS A 100 -0.19 4.84 -7.19
C CYS A 100 -1.05 5.12 -8.43
N PRO A 101 -0.64 5.99 -9.37
CA PRO A 101 -1.45 6.31 -10.54
C PRO A 101 -1.69 5.09 -11.44
N PRO A 102 -2.81 5.06 -12.19
CA PRO A 102 -3.05 4.05 -13.20
C PRO A 102 -1.91 4.00 -14.23
N GLY A 103 -1.46 2.80 -14.55
CA GLY A 103 -0.27 2.56 -15.38
C GLY A 103 1.00 2.28 -14.58
N SER A 104 1.02 2.59 -13.27
CA SER A 104 2.06 2.16 -12.35
C SER A 104 1.61 0.96 -11.51
N LYS A 105 2.56 0.22 -10.97
CA LYS A 105 2.34 -0.82 -9.97
C LYS A 105 3.49 -0.82 -8.98
N LEU A 106 3.19 -0.89 -7.69
CA LEU A 106 4.19 -0.92 -6.63
C LEU A 106 3.78 -1.83 -5.48
N LYS A 107 4.79 -2.38 -4.80
CA LYS A 107 4.65 -3.14 -3.56
C LYS A 107 4.98 -2.19 -2.41
N VAL A 108 4.01 -1.87 -1.57
CA VAL A 108 4.19 -1.08 -0.35
C VAL A 108 4.50 -2.02 0.81
N VAL A 109 5.48 -1.65 1.62
CA VAL A 109 5.76 -2.29 2.91
C VAL A 109 5.64 -1.24 3.99
N LEU A 110 4.82 -1.55 4.99
CA LEU A 110 4.59 -0.74 6.17
C LEU A 110 5.09 -1.51 7.39
N TRP A 111 5.63 -0.79 8.38
CA TRP A 111 6.14 -1.36 9.62
C TRP A 111 5.78 -0.45 10.79
N ASP A 112 4.98 -0.96 11.73
CA ASP A 112 4.53 -0.20 12.89
C ASP A 112 5.64 -0.12 13.96
N LEU A 113 6.22 1.07 14.14
CA LEU A 113 7.29 1.30 15.11
C LEU A 113 6.76 1.81 16.47
N ARG A 114 5.46 2.07 16.58
CA ARG A 114 4.87 2.66 17.79
C ARG A 114 4.84 1.61 18.88
N ARG A 115 5.49 1.89 20.01
CA ARG A 115 5.58 0.97 21.16
C ARG A 115 4.20 0.63 21.73
N ASP A 116 3.34 1.65 21.84
CA ASP A 116 2.05 1.52 22.54
C ASP A 116 0.91 1.13 21.58
N SER A 117 1.21 0.90 20.30
CA SER A 117 0.24 0.41 19.31
C SER A 117 -0.12 -1.04 19.57
N SER A 118 -1.40 -1.39 19.39
CA SER A 118 -1.87 -2.78 19.43
C SER A 118 -1.24 -3.66 18.34
N THR A 119 -0.72 -3.03 17.28
CA THR A 119 0.00 -3.67 16.18
C THR A 119 1.50 -3.39 16.19
N SER A 120 2.07 -3.03 17.35
CA SER A 120 3.51 -2.75 17.48
C SER A 120 4.36 -3.88 16.87
N GLY A 121 5.33 -3.50 16.03
CA GLY A 121 6.24 -4.41 15.34
C GLY A 121 5.62 -5.21 14.19
N LYS A 122 4.31 -5.07 13.92
CA LYS A 122 3.66 -5.73 12.78
C LYS A 122 4.07 -5.06 11.47
N VAL A 123 4.14 -5.90 10.44
CA VAL A 123 4.41 -5.49 9.07
C VAL A 123 3.15 -5.71 8.23
N GLN A 124 2.87 -4.79 7.33
CA GLN A 124 1.76 -4.88 6.39
C GLN A 124 2.29 -4.67 4.98
N VAL A 125 1.89 -5.54 4.06
CA VAL A 125 2.29 -5.48 2.66
C VAL A 125 1.06 -5.26 1.81
N LEU A 126 1.12 -4.24 0.96
CA LEU A 126 0.04 -3.88 0.03
C LEU A 126 0.60 -3.84 -1.38
N VAL A 127 -0.24 -4.10 -2.38
CA VAL A 127 0.08 -3.85 -3.78
C VAL A 127 -0.92 -2.83 -4.30
N SER A 128 -0.41 -1.71 -4.78
CA SER A 128 -1.21 -0.64 -5.39
C SER A 128 -0.84 -0.50 -6.86
N GLY A 129 -1.81 -0.07 -7.67
CA GLY A 129 -1.70 -0.03 -9.12
C GLY A 129 -2.04 -1.36 -9.80
N GLY A 130 -1.82 -1.42 -11.12
CA GLY A 130 -2.12 -2.62 -11.93
C GLY A 130 -3.55 -3.16 -11.79
N GLY A 131 -4.53 -2.30 -11.55
CA GLY A 131 -5.92 -2.71 -11.31
C GLY A 131 -6.43 -2.42 -9.89
N ALA A 132 -5.54 -2.22 -8.93
CA ALA A 132 -5.88 -1.84 -7.55
C ALA A 132 -5.60 -0.35 -7.32
N ASP A 133 -6.56 0.52 -7.62
CA ASP A 133 -6.43 1.97 -7.37
C ASP A 133 -6.69 2.23 -5.88
N LEU A 134 -5.61 2.36 -5.10
CA LEU A 134 -5.70 2.53 -3.65
C LEU A 134 -5.18 3.89 -3.22
N TRP A 135 -5.91 4.52 -2.29
CA TRP A 135 -5.30 5.43 -1.32
C TRP A 135 -4.85 4.65 -0.10
N ILE A 136 -3.67 4.99 0.41
CA ILE A 136 -3.09 4.41 1.62
C ILE A 136 -2.67 5.57 2.51
N LYS A 137 -3.41 5.80 3.61
CA LYS A 137 -3.08 6.80 4.63
C LYS A 137 -2.25 6.14 5.72
N ILE A 138 -1.07 6.70 5.96
CA ILE A 138 -0.03 6.16 6.82
C ILE A 138 0.16 7.17 7.96
N PRO A 139 -0.17 6.80 9.21
CA PRO A 139 -0.05 7.71 10.35
C PRO A 139 1.41 7.87 10.81
N PRO A 140 1.72 8.89 11.63
CA PRO A 140 3.03 9.05 12.25
C PRO A 140 3.46 7.78 12.99
N GLY A 141 4.76 7.48 12.97
CA GLY A 141 5.35 6.30 13.61
C GLY A 141 5.19 4.99 12.84
N VAL A 142 4.50 4.97 11.70
CA VAL A 142 4.50 3.82 10.78
C VAL A 142 5.54 4.06 9.68
N ALA A 143 6.61 3.28 9.74
CA ALA A 143 7.62 3.30 8.69
C ALA A 143 7.07 2.72 7.40
N HIS A 144 7.42 3.33 6.28
CA HIS A 144 6.85 2.99 5.00
C HIS A 144 7.88 3.11 3.88
N GLY A 145 7.69 2.26 2.87
CA GLY A 145 8.49 2.26 1.66
C GLY A 145 7.79 1.49 0.56
N TYR A 146 8.31 1.62 -0.66
CA TYR A 146 7.81 0.87 -1.79
C TYR A 146 8.92 0.36 -2.71
N ARG A 147 8.63 -0.77 -3.35
CA ARG A 147 9.36 -1.29 -4.50
C ARG A 147 8.51 -1.12 -5.75
N ALA A 148 9.09 -0.56 -6.81
CA ALA A 148 8.45 -0.50 -8.11
C ALA A 148 8.25 -1.91 -8.69
N LEU A 149 7.05 -2.19 -9.21
CA LEU A 149 6.70 -3.42 -9.93
C LEU A 149 6.38 -3.16 -11.41
N SER A 150 6.46 -1.90 -11.84
CA SER A 150 6.35 -1.44 -13.23
C SER A 150 7.49 -0.45 -13.53
N LYS A 151 7.73 -0.16 -14.81
CA LYS A 151 8.68 0.88 -15.23
C LYS A 151 8.09 1.70 -16.39
N PRO A 152 7.98 3.03 -16.26
CA PRO A 152 8.17 3.80 -15.03
C PRO A 152 7.15 3.44 -13.94
N CYS A 153 7.47 3.75 -12.69
CA CYS A 153 6.57 3.62 -11.55
C CYS A 153 6.41 4.98 -10.87
N ALA A 154 5.22 5.55 -10.97
CA ALA A 154 4.87 6.80 -10.34
C ALA A 154 4.19 6.57 -8.98
N LEU A 155 4.41 7.52 -8.07
CA LEU A 155 3.71 7.66 -6.81
C LEU A 155 3.34 9.14 -6.64
N LEU A 156 2.05 9.41 -6.50
CA LEU A 156 1.55 10.69 -6.02
C LEU A 156 1.32 10.54 -4.52
N TYR A 157 1.79 11.48 -3.72
CA TYR A 157 1.51 11.48 -2.30
C TYR A 157 1.18 12.87 -1.79
N ILE A 158 0.26 12.89 -0.82
CA ILE A 158 -0.13 14.08 -0.06
C ILE A 158 0.49 13.92 1.33
N VAL A 159 0.98 15.01 1.87
CA VAL A 159 1.48 15.07 3.24
C VAL A 159 0.70 16.09 4.05
N THR A 160 0.48 15.79 5.34
CA THR A 160 -0.31 16.64 6.24
C THR A 160 0.46 17.81 6.83
N ARG A 161 1.76 17.89 6.57
CA ARG A 161 2.65 19.00 6.94
C ARG A 161 3.55 19.33 5.76
N GLU A 162 3.93 20.60 5.62
CA GLU A 162 4.93 20.99 4.63
C GLU A 162 6.32 20.55 5.08
N PHE A 163 7.21 20.33 4.12
CA PHE A 163 8.62 20.10 4.43
C PHE A 163 9.23 21.38 4.99
N ASP A 164 9.81 21.28 6.18
CA ASP A 164 10.56 22.35 6.84
C ASP A 164 12.04 21.95 6.94
N LEU A 165 12.92 22.79 6.39
CA LEU A 165 14.36 22.54 6.42
C LEU A 165 14.95 22.82 7.82
N ASP A 166 14.35 23.74 8.58
CA ASP A 166 14.83 24.14 9.90
C ASP A 166 14.31 23.18 11.01
N ASP A 167 13.22 22.44 10.76
CA ASP A 167 12.64 21.39 11.63
C ASP A 167 12.21 20.14 10.83
N PRO A 168 13.15 19.35 10.28
CA PRO A 168 12.83 18.21 9.44
C PRO A 168 12.16 17.07 10.23
N ASP A 169 11.09 16.50 9.68
CA ASP A 169 10.34 15.39 10.29
C ASP A 169 10.52 14.05 9.54
N GLU A 170 11.50 13.90 8.65
CA GLU A 170 11.75 12.65 7.93
C GLU A 170 12.89 11.85 8.57
N TYR A 171 12.56 10.67 9.10
CA TYR A 171 13.51 9.73 9.66
C TYR A 171 13.62 8.49 8.79
N ARG A 172 14.77 7.81 8.84
CA ARG A 172 15.08 6.70 7.93
C ARG A 172 15.45 5.43 8.66
N ILE A 173 15.04 4.31 8.08
CA ILE A 173 15.51 2.97 8.43
C ILE A 173 16.10 2.34 7.17
N ALA A 174 17.18 1.58 7.33
CA ALA A 174 17.79 0.86 6.23
C ALA A 174 16.74 -0.01 5.49
N TRP A 175 16.71 0.11 4.16
CA TRP A 175 15.73 -0.60 3.32
C TRP A 175 15.85 -2.12 3.48
N ASP A 176 17.04 -2.62 3.78
CA ASP A 176 17.38 -4.04 3.96
C ASP A 176 17.38 -4.48 5.43
N HIS A 177 16.70 -3.73 6.30
CA HIS A 177 16.55 -4.11 7.71
C HIS A 177 16.05 -5.58 7.83
N PRO A 178 16.65 -6.41 8.71
CA PRO A 178 16.35 -7.84 8.77
C PRO A 178 14.87 -8.21 8.92
N ALA A 179 14.09 -7.35 9.57
CA ALA A 179 12.64 -7.54 9.77
C ALA A 179 11.81 -7.46 8.48
N ILE A 180 12.28 -6.72 7.46
CA ILE A 180 11.49 -6.40 6.27
C ILE A 180 12.18 -6.74 4.95
N ARG A 181 13.50 -6.99 4.93
CA ARG A 181 14.27 -7.20 3.69
C ARG A 181 13.67 -8.25 2.73
N LYS A 182 13.16 -9.36 3.28
CA LYS A 182 12.54 -10.44 2.49
C LYS A 182 11.20 -10.03 1.87
N LEU A 183 10.53 -9.04 2.45
CA LEU A 183 9.24 -8.55 1.96
C LEU A 183 9.38 -7.78 0.65
N TRP A 184 10.58 -7.37 0.24
CA TRP A 184 10.77 -6.73 -1.08
C TRP A 184 10.79 -7.73 -2.23
N GLU A 185 11.02 -9.02 -1.95
CA GLU A 185 11.05 -10.07 -2.97
C GLU A 185 9.66 -10.25 -3.62
N ILE A 186 9.65 -10.60 -4.90
CA ILE A 186 8.41 -10.95 -5.61
C ILE A 186 8.04 -12.37 -5.16
N GLN A 187 6.76 -12.59 -4.87
CA GLN A 187 6.31 -13.95 -4.54
C GLN A 187 6.40 -14.83 -5.79
N HIS A 188 7.08 -15.96 -5.62
CA HIS A 188 7.08 -17.06 -6.58
C HIS A 188 6.01 -18.07 -6.15
N GLY A 189 5.33 -18.69 -7.11
CA GLY A 189 4.28 -19.68 -6.88
C GLY A 189 4.35 -20.80 -7.90
#